data_AF-A0AA41SE56-F1
#
_entry.id   AF-A0AA41SE56-F1
#
_cell.length_a   1.000
_cell.length_b   1.000
_cell.length_c   1.000
_cell.angle_alpha   90.00
_cell.angle_beta   90.00
_cell.angle_gamma   90.00
#
_symmetry.space_group_name_H-M   'P 1'
#
loop_
_entity.id
_entity.type
_entity.pdbx_description
1 polymer ?
#
loop_
_entity_poly.entity_id
_entity_poly.type
_entity_poly.pdbx_seq_one_letter_code
_entity_poly.pdbx_strand_id
1 'polypeptide(L)'
;MNGHQFLYQKISVMPSQERCKCCAGLILTPFVIALIVWLTIRSSPPNFSIHKFSVPALNKTSSDFNNSKNINATISFQAKLKNENKEKGVYYDTLNLTIDYYNENSSSFWRIGNISLPPFYQGREKTATRNNATQSYGVPWEYARMKVRNGTKAKFRVNLETQVRYKSLLWKSKRRRISLKTNITVDDQGKSGANSLRFKHLLLSNQVRSSIVGMVLSSSILLLIV
;
A
#
# COMPACT_ATOMS: atom_id res chain seq x y z
N MET A 1 48.71 79.31 17.10
CA MET A 1 47.76 79.05 18.20
C MET A 1 46.66 78.14 17.67
N ASN A 2 46.45 77.01 18.34
CA ASN A 2 45.23 76.18 18.40
C ASN A 2 44.76 75.54 17.08
N GLY A 3 44.55 74.24 16.92
CA GLY A 3 44.52 73.11 17.84
C GLY A 3 43.81 71.97 17.10
N HIS A 4 44.27 70.74 17.33
CA HIS A 4 43.52 69.48 17.46
C HIS A 4 42.02 69.55 17.06
N GLN A 5 41.38 68.62 16.34
CA GLN A 5 41.57 67.18 16.25
C GLN A 5 40.36 66.60 15.47
N PHE A 6 40.54 65.40 14.93
CA PHE A 6 39.53 64.35 14.71
C PHE A 6 38.33 64.63 13.79
N LEU A 7 38.27 63.87 12.69
CA LEU A 7 37.13 62.98 12.45
C LEU A 7 37.68 61.69 11.83
N TYR A 8 38.13 60.80 12.72
CA TYR A 8 38.32 59.40 12.40
C TYR A 8 36.99 58.85 11.89
N GLN A 9 37.03 58.34 10.66
CA GLN A 9 36.02 57.49 10.05
C GLN A 9 35.62 56.41 11.06
N LYS A 10 34.42 56.54 11.67
CA LYS A 10 33.83 55.52 12.52
C LYS A 10 33.38 54.38 11.60
N ILE A 11 34.34 53.58 11.16
CA ILE A 11 34.08 52.26 10.59
C ILE A 11 33.50 51.46 11.75
N SER A 12 32.17 51.40 11.83
CA SER A 12 31.47 50.50 12.73
C SER A 12 31.82 49.08 12.31
N VAL A 13 32.91 48.55 12.87
CA VAL A 13 33.22 47.13 12.87
C VAL A 13 32.05 46.45 13.57
N MET A 14 31.13 45.91 12.77
CA MET A 14 30.05 45.08 13.28
C MET A 14 30.68 43.89 14.05
N PRO A 15 30.17 43.55 15.24
CA PRO A 15 30.76 42.50 16.06
C PRO A 15 30.78 41.18 15.30
N SER A 16 31.95 40.54 15.25
CA SER A 16 32.25 39.28 14.57
C SER A 16 31.46 38.07 15.08
N GLN A 17 30.68 38.24 16.15
CA GLN A 17 29.95 37.19 16.85
C GLN A 17 28.63 36.81 16.15
N GLU A 18 28.02 37.70 15.37
CA GLU A 18 26.74 37.43 14.69
C GLU A 18 26.92 36.67 13.36
N ARG A 19 28.10 36.75 12.74
CA ARG A 19 28.39 36.09 11.45
C ARG A 19 28.51 34.56 11.59
N CYS A 20 28.92 34.06 12.75
CA CYS A 20 29.16 32.63 12.96
C CYS A 20 27.85 31.81 13.05
N LYS A 21 26.76 32.42 13.55
CA LYS A 21 25.43 31.79 13.63
C LYS A 21 24.74 31.68 12.27
N CYS A 22 24.87 32.69 11.40
CA CYS A 22 24.29 32.66 10.05
C CYS A 22 24.91 31.57 9.16
N CYS A 23 26.22 31.35 9.24
CA CYS A 23 26.90 30.34 8.42
C CYS A 23 26.56 28.89 8.85
N ALA A 24 26.40 28.66 10.17
CA ALA A 24 26.01 27.34 10.67
C ALA A 24 24.56 26.98 10.28
N GLY A 25 23.62 27.94 10.34
CA GLY A 25 22.23 27.74 9.91
C GLY A 25 22.07 27.45 8.41
N LEU A 26 22.88 28.09 7.56
CA LEU A 26 22.84 27.90 6.11
C LEU A 26 23.29 26.50 5.65
N ILE A 27 24.17 25.85 6.40
CA ILE A 27 24.70 24.51 6.04
C ILE A 27 23.89 23.38 6.70
N LEU A 28 23.36 23.61 7.91
CA LEU A 28 22.61 22.58 8.64
C LEU A 28 21.22 22.33 8.03
N THR A 29 20.58 23.36 7.49
CA THR A 29 19.24 23.29 6.90
C THR A 29 19.13 22.32 5.72
N PRO A 30 19.97 22.35 4.66
CA PRO A 30 19.88 21.39 3.56
C PRO A 30 20.17 19.96 4.01
N PHE A 31 21.05 19.76 5.00
CA PHE A 31 21.33 18.43 5.55
C PHE A 31 20.12 17.85 6.29
N VAL A 32 19.46 18.65 7.13
CA VAL A 32 18.22 18.26 7.81
C VAL A 32 17.10 17.99 6.80
N ILE A 33 16.96 18.83 5.77
CA ILE A 33 15.98 18.62 4.70
C ILE A 33 16.27 17.31 3.96
N ALA A 34 17.52 17.06 3.54
CA ALA A 34 17.90 15.83 2.87
C ALA A 34 17.61 14.59 3.74
N LEU A 35 17.87 14.67 5.04
CA LEU A 35 17.57 13.61 5.99
C LEU A 35 16.05 13.38 6.11
N ILE A 36 15.24 14.44 6.18
CA ILE A 36 13.77 14.33 6.19
C ILE A 36 13.25 13.77 4.85
N VAL A 37 13.80 14.19 3.71
CA VAL A 37 13.46 13.65 2.38
C VAL A 37 13.73 12.15 2.36
N TRP A 38 14.92 11.77 2.81
CA TRP A 38 15.35 10.38 2.88
C TRP A 38 14.40 9.52 3.74
N LEU A 39 14.06 9.98 4.95
CA LEU A 39 13.12 9.28 5.85
C LEU A 39 11.69 9.21 5.29
N THR A 40 11.27 10.22 4.52
CA THR A 40 9.91 10.22 3.95
C THR A 40 9.76 9.33 2.71
N ILE A 41 10.79 9.23 1.87
CA ILE A 41 10.79 8.38 0.66
C ILE A 41 10.90 6.89 1.01
N ARG A 42 11.52 6.52 2.13
CA ARG A 42 11.74 5.12 2.56
C ARG A 42 10.47 4.30 2.87
N SER A 43 9.27 4.82 2.60
CA SER A 43 8.05 4.06 2.83
C SER A 43 7.75 3.05 1.74
N SER A 44 7.99 1.79 2.04
CA SER A 44 7.56 0.67 1.20
C SER A 44 6.03 0.58 1.21
N PRO A 45 5.41 0.32 0.06
CA PRO A 45 3.98 0.06 0.04
C PRO A 45 3.68 -1.25 0.80
N PRO A 46 2.52 -1.36 1.46
CA PRO A 46 2.17 -2.56 2.20
C PRO A 46 2.07 -3.76 1.26
N ASN A 47 2.56 -4.91 1.71
CA ASN A 47 2.51 -6.15 0.97
C ASN A 47 1.16 -6.85 1.22
N PHE A 48 0.44 -7.18 0.17
CA PHE A 48 -0.83 -7.89 0.23
C PHE A 48 -0.70 -9.24 -0.46
N SER A 49 -1.15 -10.30 0.20
CA SER A 49 -1.10 -11.67 -0.32
C SER A 49 -2.38 -12.45 0.01
N ILE A 50 -2.78 -13.33 -0.89
CA ILE A 50 -3.82 -14.34 -0.64
C ILE A 50 -3.10 -15.64 -0.28
N HIS A 51 -3.14 -16.02 0.98
CA HIS A 51 -2.37 -17.16 1.49
C HIS A 51 -3.11 -18.49 1.34
N LYS A 52 -4.44 -18.46 1.47
CA LYS A 52 -5.30 -19.61 1.25
C LYS A 52 -6.44 -19.14 0.34
N PHE A 53 -6.74 -19.92 -0.68
CA PHE A 53 -7.89 -19.69 -1.55
C PHE A 53 -8.55 -21.05 -1.78
N SER A 54 -9.83 -21.17 -1.47
CA SER A 54 -10.56 -22.43 -1.52
C SER A 54 -11.88 -22.25 -2.24
N VAL A 55 -12.17 -23.18 -3.13
CA VAL A 55 -13.35 -23.25 -3.99
C VAL A 55 -13.87 -24.69 -3.90
N PRO A 56 -14.74 -25.01 -2.92
CA PRO A 56 -15.25 -26.35 -2.73
C PRO A 56 -15.96 -26.92 -3.96
N ALA A 57 -16.59 -26.07 -4.79
CA ALA A 57 -17.19 -26.47 -6.07
C ALA A 57 -16.23 -27.19 -7.04
N LEU A 58 -14.91 -27.04 -6.87
CA LEU A 58 -13.89 -27.67 -7.70
C LEU A 58 -13.19 -28.86 -7.03
N ASN A 59 -13.52 -29.17 -5.77
CA ASN A 59 -12.90 -30.27 -5.04
C ASN A 59 -13.46 -31.61 -5.52
N LYS A 60 -12.67 -32.38 -6.28
CA LYS A 60 -13.05 -33.71 -6.81
C LYS A 60 -13.39 -34.73 -5.73
N THR A 61 -12.78 -34.62 -4.56
CA THR A 61 -12.99 -35.55 -3.44
C THR A 61 -14.26 -35.25 -2.66
N SER A 62 -14.93 -34.12 -2.93
CA SER A 62 -16.20 -33.79 -2.30
C SER A 62 -17.33 -34.66 -2.86
N SER A 63 -18.19 -35.15 -1.98
CA SER A 63 -19.44 -35.85 -2.33
C SER A 63 -20.28 -35.07 -3.35
N ASP A 64 -20.22 -33.74 -3.29
CA ASP A 64 -21.05 -32.84 -4.08
C ASP A 64 -20.47 -32.60 -5.48
N PHE A 65 -19.24 -33.03 -5.76
CA PHE A 65 -18.57 -32.78 -7.03
C PHE A 65 -19.31 -33.38 -8.23
N ASN A 66 -19.85 -34.59 -8.07
CA ASN A 66 -20.62 -35.27 -9.12
C ASN A 66 -22.11 -34.92 -9.07
N ASN A 67 -22.58 -34.20 -8.05
CA ASN A 67 -23.98 -33.85 -7.89
C ASN A 67 -24.26 -32.45 -8.48
N SER A 68 -24.81 -32.42 -9.69
CA SER A 68 -25.13 -31.16 -10.38
C SER A 68 -26.21 -30.32 -9.66
N LYS A 69 -27.00 -30.93 -8.76
CA LYS A 69 -28.10 -30.25 -8.07
C LYS A 69 -27.66 -29.38 -6.87
N ASN A 70 -26.52 -29.69 -6.23
CA ASN A 70 -26.07 -29.01 -5.02
C ASN A 70 -24.62 -28.53 -5.18
N ILE A 71 -24.42 -27.42 -5.89
CA ILE A 71 -23.08 -26.86 -6.10
C ILE A 71 -22.77 -25.87 -4.99
N ASN A 72 -21.79 -26.19 -4.14
CA ASN A 72 -21.26 -25.25 -3.16
C ASN A 72 -20.38 -24.18 -3.84
N ALA A 73 -21.03 -23.15 -4.37
CA ALA A 73 -20.44 -22.02 -5.08
C ALA A 73 -19.74 -20.99 -4.15
N THR A 74 -19.43 -21.36 -2.92
CA THR A 74 -18.75 -20.48 -1.95
C THR A 74 -17.25 -20.41 -2.25
N ILE A 75 -16.71 -19.21 -2.34
CA ILE A 75 -15.27 -18.97 -2.46
C ILE A 75 -14.78 -18.40 -1.15
N SER A 76 -13.84 -19.08 -0.50
CA SER A 76 -13.23 -18.62 0.75
C SER A 76 -11.75 -18.30 0.54
N PHE A 77 -11.27 -17.28 1.24
CA PHE A 77 -9.89 -16.86 1.15
C PHE A 77 -9.35 -16.31 2.47
N GLN A 78 -8.03 -16.37 2.60
CA GLN A 78 -7.27 -15.74 3.66
C GLN A 78 -6.36 -14.68 3.05
N ALA A 79 -6.70 -13.41 3.27
CA ALA A 79 -5.86 -12.27 2.93
C ALA A 79 -4.89 -11.96 4.07
N LYS A 80 -3.60 -11.81 3.74
CA LYS A 80 -2.55 -11.35 4.65
C LYS A 80 -2.02 -10.01 4.15
N LEU A 81 -2.11 -9.00 5.02
CA LEU A 81 -1.61 -7.65 4.82
C LEU A 81 -0.41 -7.46 5.72
N LYS A 82 0.77 -7.20 5.17
CA LYS A 82 2.00 -7.00 5.92
C LYS A 82 2.47 -5.56 5.74
N ASN A 83 2.56 -4.82 6.84
CA ASN A 83 3.19 -3.51 6.85
C ASN A 83 4.68 -3.68 7.11
N GLU A 84 5.51 -3.51 6.08
CA GLU A 84 6.98 -3.64 6.19
C GLU A 84 7.66 -2.33 6.62
N ASN A 85 6.88 -1.27 6.86
CA ASN A 85 7.43 0.00 7.31
C ASN A 85 7.82 -0.08 8.79
N LYS A 86 9.09 0.22 9.07
CA LYS A 86 9.65 0.33 10.43
C LYS A 86 9.14 1.57 11.18
N GLU A 87 8.95 2.66 10.46
CA GLU A 87 8.69 3.97 11.08
C GLU A 87 7.22 4.39 11.01
N LYS A 88 6.43 3.79 10.11
CA LYS A 88 5.07 4.26 9.80
C LYS A 88 4.03 3.18 9.98
N GLY A 89 2.94 3.53 10.65
CA GLY A 89 1.71 2.75 10.62
C GLY A 89 0.94 3.01 9.32
N VAL A 90 0.00 2.13 8.98
CA VAL A 90 -0.82 2.26 7.78
C VAL A 90 -2.29 2.20 8.17
N TYR A 91 -3.04 3.23 7.83
CA TYR A 91 -4.50 3.19 7.82
C TYR A 91 -4.96 2.72 6.44
N TYR A 92 -5.73 1.65 6.42
CA TYR A 92 -6.45 1.19 5.25
C TYR A 92 -7.88 1.70 5.34
N ASP A 93 -8.34 2.36 4.28
CA ASP A 93 -9.76 2.57 4.06
C ASP A 93 -10.39 1.22 3.62
N THR A 94 -11.68 1.19 3.31
CA THR A 94 -12.39 -0.03 2.91
C THR A 94 -11.62 -0.79 1.82
N LEU A 95 -11.45 -2.10 2.02
CA LEU A 95 -10.77 -2.96 1.05
C LEU A 95 -11.81 -3.61 0.17
N ASN A 96 -11.89 -3.17 -1.08
CA ASN A 96 -12.81 -3.72 -2.06
C ASN A 96 -12.09 -4.80 -2.86
N LEU A 97 -12.47 -6.05 -2.64
CA LEU A 97 -11.96 -7.18 -3.41
C LEU A 97 -13.00 -7.60 -4.44
N THR A 98 -12.54 -7.83 -5.66
CA THR A 98 -13.35 -8.42 -6.73
C THR A 98 -12.70 -9.73 -7.16
N ILE A 99 -13.50 -10.77 -7.29
CA ILE A 99 -13.07 -12.08 -7.75
C ILE A 99 -13.62 -12.26 -9.17
N ASP A 100 -12.71 -12.51 -10.10
CA ASP A 100 -13.04 -12.82 -11.48
C ASP A 100 -12.66 -14.27 -11.81
N TYR A 101 -13.47 -14.95 -12.61
CA TYR A 101 -13.19 -16.28 -13.16
C TYR A 101 -12.79 -16.16 -14.62
N TYR A 102 -11.77 -16.90 -15.04
CA TYR A 102 -11.38 -16.94 -16.44
C TYR A 102 -12.26 -17.92 -17.21
N ASN A 103 -13.09 -17.39 -18.11
CA ASN A 103 -13.85 -18.21 -19.04
C ASN A 103 -13.10 -18.32 -20.37
N GLU A 104 -12.60 -19.52 -20.65
CA GLU A 104 -11.88 -19.84 -21.89
C GLU A 104 -12.74 -19.73 -23.15
N ASN A 105 -14.04 -20.03 -23.10
CA ASN A 105 -14.92 -19.94 -24.27
C ASN A 105 -15.00 -18.50 -24.79
N SER A 106 -14.97 -17.53 -23.87
CA SER A 106 -14.97 -16.09 -24.19
C SER A 106 -13.58 -15.46 -24.15
N SER A 107 -12.54 -16.24 -23.80
CA SER A 107 -11.18 -15.78 -23.52
C SER A 107 -11.11 -14.53 -22.62
N SER A 108 -12.01 -14.45 -21.62
CA SER A 108 -12.16 -13.25 -20.79
C SER A 108 -12.41 -13.56 -19.32
N PHE A 109 -12.13 -12.57 -18.45
CA PHE A 109 -12.39 -12.67 -17.02
C PHE A 109 -13.78 -12.12 -16.70
N TRP A 110 -14.64 -12.97 -16.12
CA TRP A 110 -15.98 -12.59 -15.70
C TRP A 110 -15.99 -12.32 -14.21
N ARG A 111 -16.61 -11.21 -13.80
CA ARG A 111 -16.82 -10.92 -12.38
C ARG A 111 -17.78 -11.97 -11.80
N ILE A 112 -17.36 -12.63 -10.73
CA ILE A 112 -18.14 -13.69 -10.09
C ILE A 112 -18.42 -13.41 -8.62
N GLY A 113 -17.78 -12.40 -8.03
CA GLY A 113 -17.95 -12.07 -6.63
C GLY A 113 -17.29 -10.75 -6.26
N ASN A 114 -17.80 -10.12 -5.21
CA ASN A 114 -17.29 -8.88 -4.64
C ASN A 114 -17.40 -8.93 -3.12
N ILE A 115 -16.42 -8.36 -2.45
CA ILE A 115 -16.42 -8.32 -0.99
C ILE A 115 -15.70 -7.07 -0.48
N SER A 116 -16.29 -6.44 0.52
CA SER A 116 -15.74 -5.25 1.16
C SER A 116 -15.34 -5.59 2.58
N LEU A 117 -14.06 -5.39 2.91
CA LEU A 117 -13.56 -5.53 4.28
C LEU A 117 -13.52 -4.15 4.95
N PRO A 118 -13.86 -4.07 6.25
CA PRO A 118 -13.90 -2.80 6.94
C PRO A 118 -12.51 -2.14 7.02
N PRO A 119 -12.47 -0.80 7.07
CA PRO A 119 -11.23 -0.06 7.25
C PRO A 119 -10.56 -0.43 8.58
N PHE A 120 -9.23 -0.37 8.62
CA PHE A 120 -8.50 -0.66 9.85
C PHE A 120 -7.13 0.01 9.89
N TYR A 121 -6.60 0.15 11.10
CA TYR A 121 -5.24 0.61 11.33
C TYR A 121 -4.31 -0.58 11.55
N GLN A 122 -3.13 -0.52 10.94
CA GLN A 122 -2.05 -1.47 11.12
C GLN A 122 -0.82 -0.75 11.67
N GLY A 123 -0.29 -1.27 12.78
CA GLY A 123 0.96 -0.81 13.36
C GLY A 123 2.18 -1.09 12.47
N ARG A 124 3.32 -0.54 12.88
CA ARG A 124 4.64 -0.77 12.25
C ARG A 124 5.02 -2.24 12.32
N GLU A 125 5.56 -2.78 11.24
CA GLU A 125 6.05 -4.17 11.17
C GLU A 125 5.02 -5.24 11.60
N LYS A 126 3.72 -4.90 11.56
CA LYS A 126 2.65 -5.82 11.92
C LYS A 126 2.10 -6.51 10.67
N THR A 127 1.50 -7.67 10.87
CA THR A 127 0.74 -8.41 9.87
C THR A 127 -0.72 -8.51 10.32
N ALA A 128 -1.66 -8.23 9.43
CA ALA A 128 -3.09 -8.40 9.64
C ALA A 128 -3.59 -9.53 8.74
N THR A 129 -4.34 -10.47 9.33
CA THR A 129 -4.94 -11.59 8.62
C THR A 129 -6.45 -11.39 8.59
N ARG A 130 -7.05 -11.52 7.42
CA ARG A 130 -8.50 -11.41 7.20
C ARG A 130 -8.98 -12.65 6.45
N ASN A 131 -9.82 -13.44 7.11
CA ASN A 131 -10.50 -14.56 6.50
C ASN A 131 -11.89 -14.10 6.09
N ASN A 132 -12.31 -14.46 4.87
CA ASN A 132 -13.67 -14.17 4.45
C ASN A 132 -14.11 -15.14 3.35
N ALA A 133 -15.41 -15.17 3.08
CA ALA A 133 -16.02 -15.97 2.05
C ALA A 133 -17.12 -15.19 1.33
N THR A 134 -17.34 -15.51 0.06
CA THR A 134 -18.43 -14.96 -0.73
C THR A 134 -19.06 -16.05 -1.57
N GLN A 135 -20.36 -16.00 -1.78
CA GLN A 135 -20.98 -16.78 -2.83
C GLN A 135 -20.56 -16.22 -4.19
N SER A 136 -20.38 -17.13 -5.14
CA SER A 136 -20.09 -16.77 -6.52
C SER A 136 -21.32 -16.88 -7.41
N TYR A 137 -21.37 -16.08 -8.46
CA TYR A 137 -22.46 -16.05 -9.43
C TYR A 137 -21.93 -16.13 -10.86
N GLY A 138 -22.75 -16.64 -11.78
CA GLY A 138 -22.45 -16.65 -13.23
C GLY A 138 -21.30 -17.56 -13.66
N VAL A 139 -20.76 -18.39 -12.75
CA VAL A 139 -19.72 -19.37 -13.10
C VAL A 139 -20.38 -20.60 -13.74
N PRO A 140 -19.95 -21.04 -14.94
CA PRO A 140 -20.39 -22.31 -15.52
C PRO A 140 -19.70 -23.47 -14.78
N TRP A 141 -20.17 -23.77 -13.58
CA TRP A 141 -19.51 -24.70 -12.65
C TRP A 141 -19.36 -26.12 -13.20
N GLU A 142 -20.32 -26.59 -13.98
CA GLU A 142 -20.25 -27.90 -14.63
C GLU A 142 -19.03 -27.99 -15.58
N TYR A 143 -18.88 -27.00 -16.44
CA TYR A 143 -17.72 -26.89 -17.32
C TYR A 143 -16.40 -26.75 -16.54
N ALA A 144 -16.40 -25.93 -15.48
CA ALA A 144 -15.23 -25.77 -14.63
C ALA A 144 -14.81 -27.08 -13.94
N ARG A 145 -15.78 -27.89 -13.46
CA ARG A 145 -15.54 -29.21 -12.87
C ARG A 145 -15.00 -30.20 -13.90
N MET A 146 -15.57 -30.24 -15.11
CA MET A 146 -15.07 -31.11 -16.19
C MET A 146 -13.61 -30.81 -16.54
N LYS A 147 -13.23 -29.54 -16.60
CA LYS A 147 -11.84 -29.14 -16.84
C LYS A 147 -10.88 -29.61 -15.77
N VAL A 148 -11.27 -29.37 -14.52
CA VAL A 148 -10.49 -29.79 -13.36
C VAL A 148 -10.37 -31.32 -13.33
N ARG A 149 -11.46 -32.05 -13.67
CA ARG A 149 -11.46 -33.51 -13.91
C ARG A 149 -10.42 -33.94 -14.93
N ASN A 150 -10.31 -33.23 -16.05
CA ASN A 150 -9.33 -33.49 -17.11
C ASN A 150 -7.90 -33.03 -16.77
N GLY A 151 -7.62 -32.63 -15.53
CA GLY A 151 -6.28 -32.23 -15.07
C GLY A 151 -5.92 -30.77 -15.33
N THR A 152 -6.85 -29.96 -15.84
CA THR A 152 -6.61 -28.52 -16.08
C THR A 152 -6.96 -27.71 -14.83
N LYS A 153 -6.08 -26.79 -14.41
CA LYS A 153 -6.34 -25.91 -13.26
C LYS A 153 -7.31 -24.79 -13.62
N ALA A 154 -8.27 -24.50 -12.74
CA ALA A 154 -9.16 -23.36 -12.90
C ALA A 154 -8.41 -22.05 -12.60
N LYS A 155 -8.64 -21.01 -13.40
CA LYS A 155 -7.97 -19.72 -13.26
C LYS A 155 -8.94 -18.67 -12.71
N PHE A 156 -8.53 -18.05 -11.62
CA PHE A 156 -9.21 -16.93 -10.98
C PHE A 156 -8.31 -15.71 -10.98
N ARG A 157 -8.90 -14.53 -10.83
CA ARG A 157 -8.18 -13.28 -10.61
C ARG A 157 -8.80 -12.56 -9.44
N VAL A 158 -7.96 -12.13 -8.51
CA VAL A 158 -8.39 -11.29 -7.39
C VAL A 158 -7.83 -9.90 -7.63
N ASN A 159 -8.73 -8.91 -7.72
CA ASN A 159 -8.35 -7.51 -7.72
C ASN A 159 -8.68 -6.93 -6.34
N LEU A 160 -7.75 -6.16 -5.78
CA LEU A 160 -7.93 -5.40 -4.56
C LEU A 160 -7.84 -3.93 -4.88
N GLU A 161 -8.82 -3.16 -4.44
CA GLU A 161 -8.83 -1.70 -4.49
C GLU A 161 -9.04 -1.12 -3.09
N THR A 162 -8.15 -0.21 -2.68
CA THR A 162 -8.24 0.44 -1.38
C THR A 162 -7.54 1.81 -1.42
N GLN A 163 -7.67 2.58 -0.34
CA GLN A 163 -6.91 3.80 -0.11
C GLN A 163 -6.11 3.65 1.18
N VAL A 164 -4.86 4.11 1.16
CA VAL A 164 -3.98 4.04 2.33
C VAL A 164 -3.51 5.42 2.78
N ARG A 165 -3.34 5.57 4.09
CA ARG A 165 -2.68 6.73 4.72
C ARG A 165 -1.58 6.24 5.65
N TYR A 166 -0.40 6.82 5.53
CA TYR A 166 0.75 6.46 6.35
C TYR A 166 0.80 7.38 7.56
N LYS A 167 0.82 6.80 8.75
CA LYS A 167 0.96 7.52 10.01
C LYS A 167 2.43 7.51 10.43
N SER A 168 3.08 8.67 10.28
CA SER A 168 4.35 8.95 10.94
C SER A 168 4.11 9.37 12.40
N LEU A 169 5.17 9.63 13.16
CA LEU A 169 5.06 10.09 14.54
C LEU A 169 4.31 11.43 14.65
N LEU A 170 4.62 12.38 13.76
CA LEU A 170 4.16 13.77 13.84
C LEU A 170 3.08 14.14 12.81
N TRP A 171 2.88 13.33 11.77
CA TRP A 171 1.91 13.64 10.71
C TRP A 171 1.31 12.39 10.06
N LYS A 172 0.20 12.59 9.35
CA LYS A 172 -0.45 11.57 8.51
C LYS A 172 -0.28 11.97 7.04
N SER A 173 0.04 11.01 6.19
CA SER A 173 0.08 11.24 4.74
C SER A 173 -1.31 11.46 4.17
N LYS A 174 -1.37 12.06 2.98
CA LYS A 174 -2.58 12.06 2.15
C LYS A 174 -3.02 10.62 1.82
N ARG A 175 -4.32 10.45 1.56
CA ARG A 175 -4.89 9.20 1.02
C ARG A 175 -4.25 8.87 -0.32
N ARG A 176 -3.82 7.63 -0.49
CA ARG A 176 -3.24 7.11 -1.74
C ARG A 176 -4.03 5.90 -2.18
N ARG A 177 -4.54 5.93 -3.41
CA ARG A 177 -5.22 4.77 -4.01
C ARG A 177 -4.20 3.68 -4.32
N ILE A 178 -4.54 2.45 -3.96
CA ILE A 178 -3.78 1.25 -4.28
C ILE A 178 -4.74 0.30 -5.01
N SER A 179 -4.31 -0.15 -6.19
CA SER A 179 -4.97 -1.20 -6.95
C SER A 179 -3.96 -2.31 -7.20
N LEU A 180 -4.27 -3.50 -6.68
CA LEU A 180 -3.43 -4.69 -6.82
C LEU A 180 -4.21 -5.80 -7.51
N LYS A 181 -3.49 -6.66 -8.22
CA LYS A 181 -4.07 -7.82 -8.90
C LYS A 181 -3.19 -9.04 -8.73
N THR A 182 -3.83 -10.21 -8.66
CA THR A 182 -3.14 -11.50 -8.77
C THR A 182 -4.00 -12.50 -9.51
N ASN A 183 -3.36 -13.39 -10.26
CA ASN A 183 -4.01 -14.54 -10.87
C ASN A 183 -3.77 -15.74 -9.96
N ILE A 184 -4.83 -16.47 -9.62
CA ILE A 184 -4.81 -17.61 -8.72
C ILE A 184 -5.22 -18.83 -9.54
N THR A 185 -4.40 -19.87 -9.54
CA THR A 185 -4.76 -21.16 -10.13
C THR A 185 -5.22 -22.11 -9.03
N VAL A 186 -6.39 -22.71 -9.22
CA VAL A 186 -7.01 -23.65 -8.28
C VAL A 186 -6.87 -25.05 -8.85
N ASP A 187 -6.39 -25.95 -8.00
CA ASP A 187 -6.20 -27.36 -8.30
C ASP A 187 -7.49 -28.18 -8.18
N ASP A 188 -7.36 -29.50 -8.31
CA ASP A 188 -8.48 -30.42 -8.18
C ASP A 188 -8.93 -30.76 -6.77
N GLN A 189 -8.22 -30.25 -5.77
CA GLN A 189 -8.65 -30.24 -4.39
C GLN A 189 -9.49 -28.99 -4.09
N GLY A 190 -9.74 -28.16 -5.11
CA GLY A 190 -10.41 -26.87 -4.96
C GLY A 190 -9.58 -25.88 -4.16
N LYS A 191 -8.25 -26.01 -4.12
CA LYS A 191 -7.35 -25.17 -3.32
C LYS A 191 -6.31 -24.47 -4.18
N SER A 192 -5.75 -23.41 -3.64
CA SER A 192 -4.56 -22.75 -4.19
C SER A 192 -3.57 -22.42 -3.09
N GLY A 193 -2.29 -22.41 -3.47
CA GLY A 193 -1.19 -21.96 -2.62
C GLY A 193 -1.21 -20.44 -2.40
N ALA A 194 -0.18 -19.96 -1.70
CA ALA A 194 -0.04 -18.54 -1.43
C ALA A 194 0.32 -17.76 -2.71
N ASN A 195 -0.43 -16.69 -2.98
CA ASN A 195 -0.23 -15.81 -4.13
C ASN A 195 -0.13 -14.35 -3.67
N SER A 196 0.98 -13.69 -3.98
CA SER A 196 1.14 -12.25 -3.72
C SER A 196 0.39 -11.42 -4.76
N LEU A 197 -0.12 -10.26 -4.34
CA LEU A 197 -0.72 -9.31 -5.27
C LEU A 197 0.32 -8.30 -5.75
N ARG A 198 0.24 -7.98 -7.03
CA ARG A 198 1.16 -7.04 -7.70
C ARG A 198 0.46 -5.72 -7.94
N PHE A 199 1.21 -4.63 -7.81
CA PHE A 199 0.72 -3.29 -8.13
C PHE A 199 0.44 -3.17 -9.62
N LYS A 200 -0.67 -2.51 -9.97
CA LYS A 200 -1.01 -2.29 -11.38
C LYS A 200 -0.18 -1.16 -12.02
N HIS A 201 0.15 -0.13 -11.25
CA HIS A 201 1.14 0.93 -11.53
C HIS A 201 1.09 1.87 -10.31
N LEU A 202 2.19 2.13 -9.61
CA LEU A 202 2.23 3.12 -8.53
C LEU A 202 2.60 4.47 -9.14
N LEU A 203 1.71 5.46 -9.02
CA LEU A 203 2.02 6.86 -9.32
C LEU A 203 2.98 7.39 -8.23
N LEU A 204 4.26 7.07 -8.41
CA LEU A 204 5.39 7.48 -7.56
C LEU A 204 5.47 9.01 -7.38
N SER A 205 4.92 9.78 -8.32
CA SER A 205 5.02 11.25 -8.38
C SER A 205 4.45 11.97 -7.14
N ASN A 206 3.45 11.40 -6.47
CA ASN A 206 2.80 12.06 -5.33
C ASN A 206 3.50 11.83 -3.98
N GLN A 207 4.47 10.89 -3.90
CA GLN A 207 5.21 10.66 -2.65
C GLN A 207 6.16 11.82 -2.34
N VAL A 208 6.80 12.39 -3.37
CA VAL A 208 7.74 13.51 -3.22
C VAL A 208 7.00 14.79 -2.81
N ARG A 209 5.84 15.09 -3.42
CA ARG A 209 5.06 16.31 -3.13
C ARG A 209 4.54 16.41 -1.69
N SER A 210 4.11 15.30 -1.09
CA SER A 210 3.62 15.32 0.30
C SER A 210 4.74 15.53 1.32
N SER A 211 5.96 15.09 1.02
CA SER A 211 7.13 15.31 1.87
C SER A 211 7.59 16.77 1.83
N ILE A 212 7.53 17.40 0.66
CA ILE A 212 7.91 18.80 0.46
C ILE A 212 7.04 19.73 1.33
N VAL A 213 5.73 19.52 1.38
CA VAL A 213 4.83 20.37 2.19
C VAL A 213 5.14 20.27 3.70
N GLY A 214 5.49 19.08 4.19
CA GLY A 214 5.92 18.90 5.58
C GLY A 214 7.27 19.58 5.86
N MET A 215 8.19 19.56 4.90
CA MET A 215 9.48 20.26 5.01
C MET A 215 9.28 21.76 5.15
N VAL A 216 8.48 22.38 4.28
CA VAL A 216 8.25 23.84 4.30
C VAL A 216 7.75 24.29 5.67
N LEU A 217 6.80 23.57 6.28
CA LEU A 217 6.28 23.91 7.61
C LEU A 217 7.34 23.76 8.71
N SER A 218 8.20 22.73 8.63
CA SER A 218 9.26 22.52 9.64
C SER A 218 10.40 23.52 9.54
N SER A 219 10.78 23.92 8.31
CA SER A 219 11.81 24.93 8.08
C SER A 219 11.36 26.31 8.56
N SER A 220 10.08 26.66 8.34
CA SER A 220 9.51 27.93 8.80
C SER A 220 9.47 28.05 10.32
N ILE A 221 9.24 26.95 11.04
CA ILE A 221 9.27 26.95 12.53
C ILE A 221 10.70 27.10 13.04
N LEU A 222 11.70 26.46 12.41
CA LEU A 222 13.10 26.62 12.79
C LEU A 222 13.62 28.06 12.58
N LEU A 223 13.16 28.72 11.51
CA LEU A 223 13.49 30.12 11.22
C LEU A 223 12.81 31.13 12.16
N LEU A 224 11.78 30.72 12.91
CA LEU A 224 11.12 31.56 13.91
C LEU A 224 11.73 31.43 15.32
N ILE A 225 12.57 30.42 15.54
CA ILE A 225 13.17 30.10 16.84
C ILE A 225 14.65 30.56 16.92
N VAL A 226 15.28 30.87 15.78
CA VAL A 226 16.63 31.45 15.68
C VAL A 226 16.52 32.94 15.45
#